data_AF-A0A956C7A7-F1
#
_entry.id   AF-A0A956C7A7-F1
#
_cell.length_a   1.000
_cell.length_b   1.000
_cell.length_c   1.000
_cell.angle_alpha   90.00
_cell.angle_beta   90.00
_cell.angle_gamma   90.00
#
_symmetry.space_group_name_H-M   'P 1'
#
loop_
_entity.id
_entity.type
_entity.pdbx_description
1 polymer ?
#
loop_
_entity_poly.entity_id
_entity_poly.type
_entity_poly.pdbx_seq_one_letter_code
_entity_poly.pdbx_strand_id
1 'polypeptide(L)' 'MRVAPSSPSLKSTASTLDAMEREHIRRALAEENGRVKDAALRLGIPRSTLYQKIKNHGITLPFRDLDSSPPSSEGRG' A
#
# COMPACT_ATOMS: atom_id res chain seq x y z
N MET A 1 -31.29 13.98 -21.81
CA MET A 1 -29.94 13.38 -21.93
C MET A 1 -29.93 12.05 -21.21
N ARG A 2 -29.71 10.91 -21.90
CA ARG A 2 -29.50 9.60 -21.27
C ARG A 2 -28.01 9.39 -21.10
N VAL A 3 -27.52 9.38 -19.87
CA VAL A 3 -26.18 8.86 -19.56
C VAL A 3 -26.28 7.34 -19.50
N ALA A 4 -25.55 6.65 -20.39
CA ALA A 4 -25.39 5.21 -20.29
C ALA A 4 -24.44 4.90 -19.13
N PRO A 5 -24.77 4.00 -18.19
CA PRO A 5 -23.76 3.46 -17.30
C PRO A 5 -22.87 2.53 -18.14
N SER A 6 -21.66 2.97 -18.46
CA SER A 6 -20.63 2.11 -19.05
C SER A 6 -20.49 0.86 -18.19
N SER A 7 -20.62 -0.31 -18.84
CA SER A 7 -20.51 -1.61 -18.21
C SER A 7 -19.28 -1.66 -17.28
N PRO A 8 -19.44 -2.02 -15.99
CA PRO A 8 -18.30 -2.34 -15.16
C PRO A 8 -17.71 -3.64 -15.71
N SER A 9 -16.77 -3.52 -16.63
CA SER A 9 -15.86 -4.62 -16.97
C SER A 9 -15.29 -5.09 -15.64
N LEU A 10 -15.32 -6.40 -15.35
CA LEU A 10 -15.07 -7.03 -14.04
C LEU A 10 -13.75 -6.62 -13.35
N LYS A 11 -12.89 -5.85 -14.02
CA LYS A 11 -11.71 -5.15 -13.49
C LYS A 11 -12.03 -3.90 -12.64
N SER A 12 -13.26 -3.38 -12.69
CA SER A 12 -13.63 -2.09 -12.09
C SER A 12 -13.69 -2.13 -10.56
N THR A 13 -14.08 -3.26 -9.96
CA THR A 13 -14.14 -3.41 -8.49
C THR A 13 -12.74 -3.58 -7.88
N ALA A 14 -11.88 -4.35 -8.54
CA ALA A 14 -10.48 -4.51 -8.15
C ALA A 14 -9.74 -3.16 -8.16
N SER A 15 -10.02 -2.31 -9.16
CA SER A 15 -9.40 -0.99 -9.25
C SER A 15 -9.78 -0.07 -8.10
N THR A 16 -11.01 -0.14 -7.58
CA THR A 16 -11.44 0.69 -6.45
C THR A 16 -10.77 0.26 -5.15
N LEU A 17 -10.76 -1.05 -4.85
CA LEU A 17 -10.14 -1.55 -3.62
C LEU A 17 -8.63 -1.32 -3.61
N ASP A 18 -7.97 -1.56 -4.74
CA ASP A 18 -6.54 -1.32 -4.93
C ASP A 18 -6.20 0.16 -4.76
N ALA A 19 -6.99 1.05 -5.36
CA ALA A 19 -6.82 2.50 -5.20
C ALA A 19 -7.03 2.95 -3.74
N MET A 20 -8.05 2.41 -3.06
CA MET A 20 -8.30 2.71 -1.65
C MET A 20 -7.17 2.20 -0.76
N GLU A 21 -6.66 0.99 -1.01
CA GLU A 21 -5.53 0.43 -0.26
C GLU A 21 -4.25 1.26 -0.49
N ARG A 22 -3.96 1.61 -1.75
CA ARG A 22 -2.83 2.45 -2.11
C ARG A 22 -2.88 3.81 -1.42
N GLU A 23 -4.05 4.45 -1.42
CA GLU A 23 -4.28 5.73 -0.75
C GLU A 23 -4.12 5.60 0.77
N HIS A 24 -4.62 4.51 1.36
CA HIS A 24 -4.48 4.24 2.79
C HIS A 24 -3.01 4.11 3.18
N ILE A 25 -2.23 3.33 2.41
CA ILE A 25 -0.78 3.19 2.62
C ILE A 25 -0.08 4.54 2.49
N ARG A 26 -0.42 5.33 1.45
CA ARG A 26 0.15 6.66 1.24
C ARG A 26 -0.10 7.59 2.42
N ARG A 27 -1.32 7.61 2.95
CA ARG A 27 -1.69 8.43 4.10
C ARG A 27 -0.90 8.02 5.34
N ALA A 28 -0.88 6.73 5.66
CA ALA A 28 -0.13 6.22 6.79
C ALA A 28 1.37 6.58 6.70
N LEU A 29 1.96 6.45 5.50
CA LEU A 29 3.34 6.86 5.26
C LEU A 29 3.54 8.37 5.41
N ALA A 30 2.61 9.20 4.92
CA ALA A 30 2.70 10.65 5.05
C ALA A 30 2.58 11.12 6.51
N GLU A 31 1.63 10.56 7.26
CA GLU A 31 1.45 10.82 8.70
C GLU A 31 2.71 10.44 9.50
N GLU A 32 3.33 9.31 9.15
CA GLU A 32 4.55 8.81 9.81
C GLU A 32 5.84 9.38 9.20
N ASN A 33 5.76 10.45 8.40
CA ASN A 33 6.92 11.14 7.80
C ASN A 33 7.83 10.22 6.94
N GLY A 34 7.24 9.23 6.28
CA GLY A 34 7.92 8.25 5.44
C GLY A 34 8.38 6.99 6.17
N ARG A 35 8.20 6.92 7.51
CA ARG A 35 8.59 5.76 8.31
C ARG A 35 7.64 4.59 8.02
N VAL A 36 8.06 3.72 7.11
CA VAL A 36 7.39 2.43 6.81
C VAL A 36 7.14 1.64 8.10
N LYS A 37 8.09 1.78 9.01
CA LYS A 37 8.16 1.12 10.28
C LYS A 37 6.94 1.39 11.17
N ASP A 38 6.59 2.65 11.33
CA ASP A 38 5.47 3.13 12.13
C ASP A 38 4.16 3.07 11.33
N ALA A 39 4.23 3.32 10.01
CA ALA A 39 3.07 3.19 9.13
C ALA A 39 2.51 1.76 9.13
N ALA A 40 3.39 0.75 9.19
CA ALA A 40 2.99 -0.66 9.30
C ALA A 40 2.24 -0.94 10.61
N LEU A 41 2.75 -0.42 11.73
CA LEU A 41 2.12 -0.56 13.04
C LEU A 41 0.74 0.13 13.06
N ARG A 42 0.64 1.32 12.48
CA ARG A 42 -0.62 2.08 12.35
C ARG A 42 -1.65 1.34 11.49
N LEU A 43 -1.21 0.71 10.41
CA LEU A 43 -2.05 -0.11 9.54
C LEU A 43 -2.39 -1.49 10.15
N GLY A 44 -1.77 -1.88 11.27
CA GLY A 44 -1.96 -3.19 11.88
C GLY A 44 -1.42 -4.35 11.04
N ILE A 45 -0.45 -4.08 10.16
CA ILE A 45 0.16 -5.10 9.29
C ILE A 45 1.66 -5.20 9.57
N PRO A 46 2.27 -6.37 9.36
CA PRO A 46 3.71 -6.49 9.49
C PRO A 46 4.43 -5.68 8.41
N ARG A 47 5.61 -5.14 8.76
CA ARG A 47 6.43 -4.32 7.85
C ARG A 47 6.71 -5.02 6.51
N SER A 48 6.92 -6.33 6.52
CA SER A 48 7.14 -7.14 5.32
C SER A 48 5.95 -7.10 4.37
N THR A 49 4.73 -7.13 4.91
CA THR A 49 3.50 -7.00 4.12
C THR A 49 3.36 -5.58 3.57
N LEU A 50 3.64 -4.56 4.39
CA LEU A 50 3.60 -3.17 3.93
C LEU A 50 4.60 -2.94 2.78
N TYR A 51 5.83 -3.43 2.90
CA TYR A 51 6.84 -3.36 1.83
C TYR A 51 6.39 -4.04 0.54
N GLN A 52 5.81 -5.24 0.63
CA GLN A 52 5.25 -5.93 -0.54
C GLN A 52 4.11 -5.11 -1.18
N LYS A 53 3.19 -4.58 -0.37
CA LYS A 53 2.10 -3.73 -0.86
C LYS A 53 2.64 -2.47 -1.54
N ILE A 54 3.60 -1.79 -0.93
CA ILE A 54 4.27 -0.60 -1.51
C ILE A 54 4.89 -0.94 -2.87
N LYS A 55 5.58 -2.09 -2.97
CA LYS A 55 6.19 -2.55 -4.22
C LYS A 55 5.13 -2.90 -5.28
N ASN A 56 4.08 -3.63 -4.89
CA ASN A 56 2.98 -4.00 -5.78
C ASN A 56 2.22 -2.77 -6.29
N HIS A 57 1.99 -1.78 -5.43
CA HIS A 57 1.29 -0.54 -5.73
C HIS A 57 2.20 0.54 -6.36
N GLY A 58 3.50 0.26 -6.53
CA GLY A 58 4.48 1.21 -7.07
C GLY A 58 4.56 2.52 -6.28
N ILE A 59 4.47 2.46 -4.96
CA ILE A 59 4.55 3.63 -4.09
C ILE A 59 6.03 3.96 -3.85
N THR A 60 6.45 5.18 -4.21
CA THR A 60 7.80 5.66 -3.95
C THR A 60 7.95 6.03 -2.48
N LEU A 61 8.87 5.38 -1.79
CA LEU A 61 9.26 5.72 -0.42
C LEU A 61 10.39 6.74 -0.41
N PRO A 62 10.38 7.72 0.51
CA PRO A 62 11.58 8.49 0.79
C PRO A 62 12.63 7.54 1.37
N PHE A 63 13.82 7.52 0.77
CA PHE A 63 14.90 6.54 1.01
C PHE A 63 15.42 6.46 2.47
N ARG A 64 14.91 7.29 3.38
CA ARG A 64 15.35 7.44 4.77
C ARG A 64 15.30 6.14 5.60
N ASP A 65 14.46 5.19 5.23
CA ASP A 65 14.22 3.96 6.01
C ASP A 65 14.68 2.66 5.31
N LEU A 66 15.06 2.72 4.02
CA LEU A 66 15.42 1.54 3.22
C LEU A 66 16.80 0.94 3.59
N ASP A 67 17.58 1.67 4.37
CA ASP A 67 18.91 1.28 4.87
C ASP A 67 18.85 0.30 6.07
N SER A 68 17.68 0.18 6.72
CA SER A 68 17.42 -0.95 7.62
C SER A 68 17.05 -2.15 6.75
N SER A 69 18.01 -3.05 6.51
CA SER A 69 17.90 -4.31 5.75
C SER A 69 16.46 -4.76 5.44
N PRO A 70 16.11 -5.03 4.15
CA PRO A 70 14.79 -5.54 3.80
C PRO A 70 14.48 -6.72 4.72
N PRO A 71 13.25 -6.85 5.26
CA PRO A 71 12.96 -7.88 6.25
C PRO A 71 13.27 -9.22 5.60
N SER A 72 14.38 -9.83 6.03
CA SER A 72 14.76 -11.19 5.68
C SER A 72 13.53 -12.02 5.96
N SER A 73 12.97 -12.52 4.88
CA SER A 73 11.73 -13.26 4.82
C SER A 73 11.83 -14.52 5.67
N GLU A 74 11.42 -14.44 6.94
CA GLU A 74 11.18 -15.61 7.78
C GLU A 74 9.92 -15.39 8.64
N GLY A 75 9.09 -16.44 8.71
CA GLY A 75 7.93 -16.50 9.60
C GLY A 75 6.56 -16.36 8.92
N ARG A 76 6.31 -17.10 7.84
CA ARG A 76 4.93 -17.62 7.64
C ARG A 76 4.80 -18.84 8.56
N GLY A 77 4.31 -18.62 9.77
CA GLY A 77 3.70 -19.66 10.59
C GLY A 77 2.27 -19.90 10.16
#